data_AF-A0A1E3NQN1-F1
#
_entry.id   AF-A0A1E3NQN1-F1
#
_cell.length_a   1.000
_cell.length_b   1.000
_cell.length_c   1.000
_cell.angle_alpha   90.00
_cell.angle_beta   90.00
_cell.angle_gamma   90.00
#
_symmetry.space_group_name_H-M   'P 1'
#
loop_
_entity.id
_entity.type
_entity.pdbx_description
1 polymer ?
#
loop_
_entity_poly.entity_id
_entity_poly.type
_entity_poly.pdbx_seq_one_letter_code
_entity_poly.pdbx_strand_id
1 'polypeptide(L)' 'DDDQPDEWDSRIISTGCAEENLRLQLCHYDTNDWRQCTKEMEAFRRCWADHSNNERTRTVD' A
#
# COMPACT_ATOMS: atom_id res chain seq x y z
N ASP A 1 22.98 8.91 6.56
CA ASP A 1 21.60 9.36 6.34
C ASP A 1 20.77 8.13 6.02
N ASP A 2 20.37 7.40 7.06
CA ASP A 2 19.44 6.27 6.96
C ASP A 2 17.97 6.75 7.10
N ASP A 3 17.75 8.07 7.12
CA ASP A 3 16.43 8.71 7.29
C ASP A 3 15.69 8.93 5.96
N GLN A 4 16.25 8.49 4.82
CA GLN A 4 15.55 8.56 3.53
C GLN A 4 14.66 7.32 3.34
N PRO A 5 13.39 7.50 2.91
CA PRO A 5 12.55 6.37 2.53
C PRO A 5 13.23 5.60 1.40
N ASP A 6 13.23 4.27 1.49
CA ASP A 6 13.76 3.46 0.40
C ASP A 6 12.92 3.63 -0.88
N GLU A 7 13.35 3.01 -1.98
CA GLU A 7 12.67 3.15 -3.27
C GLU A 7 11.20 2.68 -3.20
N TRP A 8 10.93 1.61 -2.46
CA TRP A 8 9.59 1.06 -2.31
C TRP A 8 8.72 1.96 -1.41
N ASP A 9 9.27 2.43 -0.29
CA ASP A 9 8.59 3.38 0.59
C ASP A 9 8.27 4.69 -0.14
N SER A 10 9.21 5.20 -0.93
CA SER A 10 9.01 6.39 -1.76
C SER A 10 7.85 6.20 -2.75
N ARG A 11 7.78 5.02 -3.38
CA ARG A 11 6.69 4.69 -4.32
C ARG A 11 5.35 4.66 -3.59
N ILE A 12 5.23 3.96 -2.46
CA ILE A 12 3.94 3.90 -1.77
C ILE A 12 3.52 5.27 -1.21
N ILE A 13 4.45 6.07 -0.69
CA ILE A 13 4.15 7.44 -0.23
C ILE A 13 3.59 8.28 -1.39
N SER A 14 4.15 8.15 -2.59
CA SER A 14 3.69 8.88 -3.78
C SER A 14 2.25 8.54 -4.20
N THR A 15 1.73 7.37 -3.81
CA THR A 15 0.36 6.93 -4.13
C THR A 15 -0.71 7.66 -3.31
N GLY A 16 -0.35 8.21 -2.14
CA GLY A 16 -1.29 8.74 -1.16
C GLY A 16 -1.91 7.68 -0.23
N CYS A 17 -1.57 6.39 -0.39
CA CYS A 17 -2.17 5.27 0.34
C CYS A 17 -1.18 4.56 1.29
N ALA A 18 -0.17 5.28 1.78
CA ALA A 18 0.87 4.70 2.63
C ALA A 18 0.33 4.21 3.98
N GLU A 19 -0.67 4.88 4.53
CA GLU A 19 -1.27 4.53 5.82
C GLU A 19 -2.05 3.21 5.74
N GLU A 20 -2.88 3.03 4.70
CA GLU A 20 -3.62 1.79 4.45
C GLU A 20 -2.67 0.64 4.12
N ASN A 21 -1.61 0.91 3.36
CA ASN A 21 -0.57 -0.08 3.07
C ASN A 21 0.15 -0.55 4.34
N LEU A 22 0.50 0.38 5.25
CA LEU A 22 1.12 0.04 6.53
C LEU A 22 0.18 -0.82 7.38
N ARG A 23 -1.11 -0.46 7.47
CA ARG A 23 -2.11 -1.28 8.19
C ARG A 23 -2.20 -2.70 7.64
N LEU A 24 -2.22 -2.82 6.32
CA LEU A 24 -2.28 -4.11 5.63
C LEU A 24 -1.03 -4.96 5.93
N GLN A 25 0.16 -4.38 5.87
CA GLN A 25 1.41 -5.05 6.23
C GLN A 25 1.46 -5.46 7.71
N LEU A 26 1.03 -4.60 8.63
CA LEU A 26 0.98 -4.92 10.06
C LEU A 26 0.03 -6.09 10.32
N CYS A 27 -1.13 -6.13 9.68
CA CYS A 27 -2.03 -7.28 9.79
C CYS A 27 -1.36 -8.58 9.29
N HIS A 28 -0.64 -8.54 8.17
CA HIS A 28 0.11 -9.72 7.73
C HIS A 28 1.20 -10.08 8.73
N TYR A 29 1.96 -9.11 9.24
CA TYR A 29 3.01 -9.36 10.21
C TYR A 29 2.47 -10.09 11.46
N ASP A 30 1.31 -9.65 11.97
CA ASP A 30 0.69 -10.24 13.16
C ASP A 30 0.09 -11.63 12.91
N THR A 31 -0.57 -11.82 11.76
CA THR A 31 -1.34 -13.05 11.46
C THR A 31 -0.55 -14.09 10.67
N ASN A 32 0.51 -13.65 9.99
CA ASN A 32 1.21 -14.36 8.92
C ASN A 32 0.28 -14.92 7.82
N ASP A 33 -0.92 -14.35 7.63
CA ASP A 33 -1.91 -14.81 6.65
C ASP A 33 -2.76 -13.67 6.09
N TRP A 34 -2.49 -13.31 4.83
CA TRP A 34 -3.24 -12.29 4.09
C TRP A 34 -4.75 -12.51 4.03
N ARG A 35 -5.24 -13.75 4.14
CA ARG A 35 -6.68 -14.03 4.09
C ARG A 35 -7.42 -13.51 5.32
N GLN A 36 -6.72 -13.26 6.42
CA GLN A 36 -7.27 -12.68 7.64
C GLN A 36 -7.30 -11.15 7.59
N CYS A 37 -6.64 -10.54 6.59
CA CYS A 37 -6.49 -9.09 6.42
C CYS A 37 -7.41 -8.50 5.34
N THR A 38 -8.59 -9.10 5.15
CA THR A 38 -9.53 -8.68 4.08
C THR A 38 -10.01 -7.24 4.29
N LYS A 39 -10.21 -6.83 5.55
CA LYS A 39 -10.63 -5.47 5.89
C LYS A 39 -9.58 -4.43 5.50
N GLU A 40 -8.31 -4.68 5.84
CA GLU A 40 -7.18 -3.81 5.50
C GLU A 40 -6.96 -3.79 3.99
N MET A 41 -7.13 -4.94 3.33
CA MET A 41 -7.03 -5.04 1.87
C MET A 41 -8.13 -4.25 1.16
N GLU A 42 -9.37 -4.28 1.67
CA GLU A 42 -10.46 -3.46 1.15
C GLU A 42 -10.21 -1.97 1.36
N ALA A 43 -9.70 -1.57 2.53
CA ALA A 43 -9.34 -0.18 2.80
C ALA A 43 -8.26 0.32 1.83
N PHE A 44 -7.20 -0.47 1.63
CA PHE A 44 -6.15 -0.15 0.67
C PHE A 44 -6.69 -0.02 -0.76
N ARG A 45 -7.56 -0.95 -1.20
CA ARG A 45 -8.19 -0.89 -2.53
C ARG A 45 -9.06 0.35 -2.73
N ARG A 46 -9.79 0.78 -1.70
CA ARG A 46 -10.60 2.00 -1.77
C ARG A 46 -9.73 3.24 -1.93
N CYS A 47 -8.71 3.40 -1.08
CA CYS A 47 -7.74 4.49 -1.23
C CYS A 47 -7.11 4.48 -2.63
N TRP A 48 -6.71 3.30 -3.10
CA TRP A 48 -6.09 3.15 -4.42
C TRP A 48 -6.98 3.66 -5.57
N ALA A 49 -8.28 3.35 -5.50
CA ALA A 49 -9.26 3.81 -6.46
C ALA A 49 -9.50 5.33 -6.35
N ASP A 50 -9.63 5.87 -5.14
CA ASP A 50 -9.86 7.30 -4.88
C ASP A 50 -8.71 8.17 -5.40
N HIS A 51 -7.47 7.66 -5.36
CA HIS A 51 -6.29 8.33 -5.88
C HIS A 51 -5.99 8.07 -7.36
N SER A 52 -6.87 7.33 -8.07
CA SER A 52 -6.71 6.96 -9.49
C SER A 52 -5.34 6.33 -9.76
N ASN A 53 -4.90 5.46 -8.86
CA ASN A 53 -3.54 4.93 -8.92
C ASN A 53 -3.36 3.90 -10.03
N ASN A 54 -4.44 3.28 -10.54
CA ASN A 54 -4.38 2.38 -11.69
C ASN A 54 -3.81 3.08 -12.94
N GLU A 55 -4.17 4.35 -13.15
CA GLU A 55 -3.68 5.18 -14.24
C GLU A 55 -2.26 5.68 -13.98
N ARG A 56 -1.98 6.07 -12.73
CA ARG A 56 -0.69 6.65 -12.31
C ARG A 56 0.45 5.63 -12.23
N THR A 57 0.13 4.36 -12.00
CA THR A 57 1.10 3.27 -11.88
C THR A 57 0.96 2.22 -12.97
N ARG A 58 0.36 2.58 -14.11
CA ARG A 58 0.21 1.67 -15.25
C ARG A 58 1.60 1.24 -15.76
N THR A 59 1.80 -0.07 -15.90
CA THR A 59 2.98 -0.59 -16.59
C THR A 59 2.83 -0.40 -18.09
N VAL A 60 3.89 0.08 -18.75
CA VAL A 60 3.99 0.04 -20.21
C VAL A 60 4.35 -1.38 -20.63
N ASP A 61 3.64 -1.89 -21.63
CA ASP A 61 3.92 -3.19 -22.28
C ASP A 61 5.23 -3.14 -23.10
#